data_AF-S9S110-F1
#
_entry.id   AF-S9S110-F1
#
_cell.length_a   1.000
_cell.length_b   1.000
_cell.length_c   1.000
_cell.angle_alpha   90.00
_cell.angle_beta   90.00
_cell.angle_gamma   90.00
#
_symmetry.space_group_name_H-M   'P 1'
#
loop_
_entity.id
_entity.type
_entity.pdbx_description
1 polymer ?
#
loop_
_entity_poly.entity_id
_entity_poly.type
_entity_poly.pdbx_seq_one_letter_code
_entity_poly.pdbx_strand_id
1 'polypeptide(L)'
;MMRALVLIPAVAVLAACVPPGPVSEKPKGPPLEIVEAARAADTTRVVLRYKDGAAIPASDENRAVLRAMEIACQDGENPIADTRTRENGLLTVRVFCVGVLQSDQVIDGTRLKT
;
A
#
# COMPACT_ATOMS: atom_id res chain seq x y z
N MET A 1 -0.42 -63.73 7.44
CA MET A 1 0.25 -62.72 8.29
C MET A 1 0.87 -61.66 7.38
N MET A 2 0.86 -60.41 7.83
CA MET A 2 0.89 -59.11 7.12
C MET A 2 1.79 -58.94 5.87
N ARG A 3 1.19 -58.29 4.84
CA ARG A 3 1.85 -57.38 3.90
C ARG A 3 2.09 -56.02 4.57
N ALA A 4 3.24 -55.40 4.33
CA ALA A 4 3.40 -53.95 4.47
C ALA A 4 4.54 -53.46 3.54
N LEU A 5 4.16 -53.00 2.34
CA LEU A 5 4.91 -51.95 1.66
C LEU A 5 4.60 -50.65 2.42
N VAL A 6 5.61 -49.99 2.96
CA VAL A 6 5.46 -48.64 3.53
C VAL A 6 6.43 -47.69 2.86
N LEU A 7 5.84 -46.97 1.91
CA LEU A 7 6.06 -45.58 1.48
C LEU A 7 7.29 -44.84 2.03
N ILE A 8 8.10 -44.39 1.07
CA ILE A 8 9.12 -43.34 1.19
C ILE A 8 8.45 -42.04 1.66
N PRO A 9 8.83 -41.43 2.79
CA PRO A 9 8.37 -40.09 3.13
C PRO A 9 9.18 -39.08 2.32
N ALA A 10 8.56 -38.59 1.24
CA ALA A 10 8.92 -37.34 0.59
C ALA A 10 8.66 -36.17 1.56
N VAL A 11 9.59 -35.92 2.47
CA VAL A 11 9.65 -34.67 3.23
C VAL A 11 10.78 -33.84 2.63
N ALA A 12 10.56 -33.45 1.39
CA ALA A 12 11.18 -32.27 0.81
C ALA A 12 10.54 -31.04 1.48
N VAL A 13 10.88 -30.80 2.75
CA VAL A 13 10.69 -29.49 3.34
C VAL A 13 11.94 -28.72 2.99
N LEU A 14 11.85 -28.00 1.88
CA LEU A 14 12.71 -26.86 1.54
C LEU A 14 12.62 -25.87 2.70
N ALA A 15 13.41 -26.09 3.74
CA ALA A 15 13.81 -25.07 4.69
C ALA A 15 14.77 -24.12 3.95
N ALA A 16 14.20 -23.31 3.06
CA ALA A 16 14.88 -22.17 2.52
C ALA A 16 15.12 -21.21 3.69
N CYS A 17 16.38 -21.06 4.06
CA CYS A 17 16.91 -20.08 4.98
C CYS A 17 16.32 -18.68 4.68
N VAL A 18 15.31 -18.26 5.44
CA VAL A 18 15.04 -16.84 5.64
C VAL A 18 15.30 -16.57 7.10
N PRO A 19 16.43 -15.96 7.48
CA PRO A 19 16.66 -15.58 8.87
C PRO A 19 15.56 -14.59 9.29
N PRO A 20 15.01 -14.70 10.51
CA PRO A 20 14.10 -13.69 11.04
C PRO A 20 14.95 -12.48 11.47
N GLY A 21 15.33 -11.65 10.50
CA GLY A 21 15.85 -10.32 10.76
C GLY A 21 14.69 -9.33 10.83
N PRO A 22 14.66 -8.40 11.80
CA PRO A 22 13.70 -7.30 11.74
C PRO A 22 14.06 -6.44 10.54
N VAL A 23 13.33 -6.56 9.43
CA VAL A 23 13.30 -5.54 8.37
C VAL A 23 12.52 -4.34 8.90
N SER A 24 13.10 -3.68 9.90
CA SER A 24 12.82 -2.29 10.19
C SER A 24 13.85 -1.47 9.41
N GLU A 25 13.81 -1.58 8.08
CA GLU A 25 14.49 -0.59 7.24
C GLU A 25 13.83 0.75 7.53
N LYS A 26 14.48 1.54 8.39
CA LYS A 26 14.12 2.94 8.61
C LYS A 26 13.97 3.58 7.22
N PRO A 27 12.85 4.28 6.92
CA PRO A 27 12.59 4.78 5.59
C PRO A 27 13.82 5.51 5.05
N LYS A 28 14.32 5.05 3.91
CA LYS A 28 15.56 5.54 3.30
C LYS A 28 15.31 6.96 2.78
N GLY A 29 15.81 7.97 3.51
CA GLY A 29 15.81 9.39 3.13
C GLY A 29 15.43 10.34 4.27
N PRO A 30 15.50 11.68 4.06
CA PRO A 30 15.15 12.67 5.08
C PRO A 30 13.67 12.52 5.51
N PRO A 31 13.30 12.87 6.75
CA PRO A 31 11.90 12.78 7.19
C PRO A 31 10.97 13.61 6.29
N LEU A 32 9.79 13.06 5.97
CA LEU A 32 8.74 13.80 5.26
C LEU A 32 7.97 14.70 6.22
N GLU A 33 7.51 15.82 5.69
CA GLU A 33 6.56 16.74 6.29
C GLU A 33 5.30 16.77 5.45
N ILE A 34 4.14 16.78 6.11
CA ILE A 34 2.84 17.02 5.48
C ILE A 34 2.57 18.50 5.62
N VAL A 35 2.62 19.22 4.50
CA VAL A 35 2.36 20.66 4.46
C VAL A 35 0.85 20.92 4.52
N GLU A 36 0.08 20.07 3.86
CA GLU A 36 -1.37 20.20 3.76
C GLU A 36 -2.00 18.81 3.55
N ALA A 37 -3.14 18.57 4.19
CA ALA A 37 -4.01 17.44 3.88
C ALA A 37 -5.45 17.93 3.87
N ALA A 38 -6.06 17.97 2.69
CA ALA A 38 -7.41 18.50 2.47
C ALA A 38 -8.27 17.45 1.77
N ARG A 39 -9.37 17.07 2.41
CA ARG A 39 -10.33 16.10 1.88
C ARG A 39 -11.49 16.80 1.17
N ALA A 40 -11.84 16.32 -0.01
CA ALA A 40 -13.01 16.69 -0.79
C ALA A 40 -13.71 15.41 -1.26
N ALA A 41 -14.86 15.11 -0.63
CA ALA A 41 -15.61 13.87 -0.86
C ALA A 41 -14.77 12.59 -0.69
N ASP A 42 -14.63 11.82 -1.75
CA ASP A 42 -13.85 10.57 -1.82
C ASP A 42 -12.36 10.82 -2.08
N THR A 43 -11.92 12.06 -2.28
CA THR A 43 -10.54 12.37 -2.64
C THR A 43 -9.86 13.22 -1.58
N THR A 44 -8.68 12.80 -1.13
CA THR A 44 -7.81 13.58 -0.25
C THR A 44 -6.59 14.07 -1.03
N ARG A 45 -6.36 15.39 -1.02
CA ARG A 45 -5.15 16.03 -1.50
C ARG A 45 -4.15 16.10 -0.35
N VAL A 46 -2.99 15.48 -0.53
CA VAL A 46 -1.88 15.52 0.43
C VAL A 46 -0.69 16.21 -0.22
N VAL A 47 -0.15 17.25 0.43
CA VAL A 47 1.02 18.00 -0.02
C VAL A 47 2.20 17.67 0.88
N LEU A 48 3.29 17.18 0.30
CA LEU A 48 4.48 16.72 1.02
C LEU A 48 5.74 17.44 0.57
N ARG A 49 6.70 17.55 1.49
CA ARG A 49 8.10 17.91 1.25
C ARG A 49 9.01 17.23 2.27
N TYR A 50 10.31 17.40 2.18
CA TYR A 50 11.20 17.04 3.29
C TYR A 50 11.13 18.08 4.41
N LYS A 51 11.34 17.63 5.66
CA LYS A 51 11.35 18.51 6.84
C LYS A 51 12.43 19.59 6.80
N ASP A 52 13.51 19.36 6.06
CA ASP A 52 14.58 20.35 5.83
C ASP A 52 14.21 21.39 4.74
N GLY A 53 13.02 21.29 4.16
CA GLY A 53 12.53 22.16 3.08
C GLY A 53 12.97 21.75 1.69
N ALA A 54 13.78 20.71 1.54
CA ALA A 54 14.20 20.23 0.22
C ALA A 54 13.04 19.56 -0.54
N ALA A 55 13.13 19.64 -1.86
CA ALA A 55 12.22 18.95 -2.76
C ALA A 55 12.45 17.43 -2.71
N ILE A 56 11.36 16.66 -2.75
CA ILE A 56 11.42 15.20 -2.79
C ILE A 56 11.87 14.78 -4.21
N PRO A 57 13.02 14.13 -4.42
CA PRO A 57 13.47 13.67 -5.73
C PRO A 57 12.59 12.53 -6.27
N ALA A 58 12.67 12.25 -7.57
CA ALA A 58 11.90 11.16 -8.20
C ALA A 58 12.20 9.78 -7.59
N SER A 59 13.43 9.55 -7.15
CA SER A 59 13.86 8.30 -6.52
C SER A 59 13.16 8.00 -5.19
N ASP A 60 12.56 9.00 -4.55
CA ASP A 60 11.91 8.90 -3.24
C ASP A 60 10.40 9.17 -3.29
N GLU A 61 9.87 9.32 -4.50
CA GLU A 61 8.48 9.67 -4.71
C GLU A 61 7.53 8.57 -4.23
N ASN A 62 7.87 7.30 -4.50
CA ASN A 62 7.06 6.17 -4.05
C ASN A 62 6.93 6.15 -2.52
N ARG A 63 8.00 6.50 -1.79
CA ARG A 63 7.95 6.60 -0.33
C ARG A 63 7.00 7.70 0.12
N ALA A 64 7.02 8.85 -0.56
CA ALA A 64 6.13 9.96 -0.27
C ALA A 64 4.67 9.64 -0.62
N VAL A 65 4.42 8.94 -1.72
CA VAL A 65 3.08 8.46 -2.11
C VAL A 65 2.52 7.49 -1.08
N LEU A 66 3.32 6.51 -0.64
CA LEU A 66 2.90 5.58 0.41
C LEU A 66 2.58 6.33 1.71
N ARG A 67 3.43 7.28 2.09
CA ARG A 67 3.16 8.11 3.27
C ARG A 67 1.88 8.94 3.13
N ALA A 68 1.59 9.44 1.93
CA ALA A 68 0.34 10.14 1.65
C ALA A 68 -0.88 9.22 1.79
N MET A 69 -0.78 7.99 1.27
CA MET A 69 -1.85 6.98 1.36
C MET A 69 -2.14 6.57 2.81
N GLU A 70 -1.10 6.43 3.64
CA GLU A 70 -1.23 6.08 5.07
C GLU A 70 -2.07 7.07 5.89
N ILE A 71 -2.14 8.34 5.47
CA ILE A 71 -2.80 9.41 6.23
C ILE A 71 -4.05 9.96 5.55
N ALA A 72 -4.25 9.62 4.27
CA ALA A 72 -5.23 10.27 3.43
C ALA A 72 -6.68 9.89 3.77
N CYS A 73 -6.88 8.65 4.23
CA CYS A 73 -8.19 8.04 4.36
C CYS A 73 -8.55 7.75 5.82
N GLN A 74 -9.86 7.66 6.09
CA GLN A 74 -10.37 7.31 7.40
C GLN A 74 -10.34 5.79 7.63
N ASP A 75 -10.52 5.38 8.88
CA ASP A 75 -10.64 3.97 9.22
C ASP A 75 -11.80 3.32 8.45
N GLY A 76 -11.52 2.17 7.81
CA GLY A 76 -12.48 1.46 6.96
C GLY A 76 -12.48 1.88 5.48
N GLU A 77 -11.68 2.88 5.11
CA GLU A 77 -11.45 3.27 3.72
C GLU A 77 -10.11 2.75 3.22
N ASN A 78 -10.08 2.28 1.96
CA ASN A 78 -8.85 1.86 1.30
C ASN A 78 -8.30 3.01 0.44
N PRO A 79 -7.05 3.43 0.66
CA PRO A 79 -6.42 4.48 -0.14
C PRO A 79 -6.00 3.94 -1.52
N ILE A 80 -6.26 4.73 -2.56
CA ILE A 80 -5.81 4.50 -3.94
C ILE A 80 -5.19 5.80 -4.45
N ALA A 81 -3.90 5.80 -4.75
CA ALA A 81 -3.26 6.97 -5.34
C ALA A 81 -3.76 7.19 -6.78
N ASP A 82 -4.16 8.41 -7.08
CA ASP A 82 -4.68 8.82 -8.39
C ASP A 82 -3.60 9.52 -9.22
N THR A 83 -3.27 10.74 -8.79
CA THR A 83 -2.41 11.66 -9.52
C THR A 83 -1.37 12.26 -8.59
N ARG A 84 -0.26 12.66 -9.21
CA ARG A 84 0.91 13.25 -8.55
C ARG A 84 1.38 14.45 -9.35
N THR A 85 1.62 15.57 -8.67
CA THR A 85 2.08 16.80 -9.29
C THR A 85 3.22 17.40 -8.48
N ARG A 86 4.23 17.91 -9.17
CA ARG A 86 5.41 18.55 -8.59
C ARG A 86 5.38 20.03 -8.92
N GLU A 87 5.38 20.87 -7.91
CA GLU A 87 5.39 22.32 -8.08
C GLU A 87 6.07 22.99 -6.90
N ASN A 88 6.95 23.96 -7.16
CA ASN A 88 7.63 24.76 -6.12
C ASN A 88 8.33 23.91 -5.03
N GLY A 89 8.89 22.75 -5.41
CA GLY A 89 9.54 21.83 -4.48
C GLY A 89 8.59 20.98 -3.62
N LEU A 90 7.28 21.09 -3.83
CA LEU A 90 6.26 20.31 -3.16
C LEU A 90 5.79 19.16 -4.06
N LEU A 91 5.51 18.02 -3.45
CA LEU A 91 4.82 16.90 -4.08
C LEU A 91 3.37 16.88 -3.61
N THR A 92 2.43 17.14 -4.51
CA THR A 92 1.01 16.94 -4.27
C THR A 92 0.61 15.54 -4.73
N VAL A 93 0.00 14.76 -3.85
CA VAL A 93 -0.56 13.44 -4.13
C VAL A 93 -2.07 13.51 -3.90
N ARG A 94 -2.86 13.11 -4.89
CA ARG A 94 -4.31 12.90 -4.73
C ARG A 94 -4.56 11.42 -4.45
N VAL A 95 -5.30 11.14 -3.40
CA VAL A 95 -5.63 9.79 -2.96
C VAL A 95 -7.14 9.66 -2.92
N PHE A 96 -7.68 8.71 -3.67
CA PHE A 96 -9.08 8.29 -3.52
C PHE A 96 -9.21 7.36 -2.32
N CYS A 97 -10.22 7.58 -1.50
CA CYS A 97 -10.54 6.80 -0.32
C CYS A 97 -11.81 6.02 -0.59
N VAL A 98 -11.66 4.72 -0.82
CA VAL A 98 -12.75 3.83 -1.20
C VAL A 98 -13.20 3.02 0.01
N GLY A 99 -14.40 3.31 0.51
CA GLY A 99 -15.05 2.45 1.50
C GLY A 99 -15.60 1.20 0.84
N VAL A 100 -15.29 0.02 1.37
CA VAL A 100 -15.96 -1.21 0.96
C VAL A 100 -17.26 -1.29 1.75
N LEU A 101 -18.37 -0.93 1.12
CA LEU A 101 -19.68 -1.33 1.63
C LEU A 101 -19.76 -2.85 1.42
N GLN A 102 -19.55 -3.64 2.47
CA GLN A 102 -19.95 -5.05 2.44
C GLN A 102 -21.44 -5.10 2.15
N SER A 103 -21.76 -5.40 0.90
CA SER A 103 -23.10 -5.67 0.44
C SER A 103 -23.20 -7.18 0.32
N ASP A 104 -24.14 -7.79 1.03
CA ASP A 104 -24.49 -9.22 0.88
C ASP A 104 -25.10 -9.55 -0.50
N GLN A 105 -25.07 -8.61 -1.45
CA GLN A 105 -25.53 -8.84 -2.81
C GLN A 105 -24.54 -9.73 -3.57
N VAL A 106 -24.85 -11.02 -3.57
CA VAL A 106 -24.35 -11.95 -4.57
C VAL A 106 -24.89 -11.51 -5.94
N ILE A 107 -24.02 -10.99 -6.79
CA ILE A 107 -24.39 -10.72 -8.20
C ILE A 107 -24.46 -12.07 -8.91
N ASP A 108 -25.68 -12.52 -9.20
CA ASP A 108 -25.93 -13.69 -10.04
C ASP A 108 -25.43 -13.39 -11.48
N GLY A 109 -24.31 -14.03 -11.84
CA GLY A 109 -23.62 -13.84 -13.11
C GLY A 109 -24.44 -14.27 -14.34
N THR A 110 -25.59 -14.91 -14.16
CA THR A 110 -26.48 -15.30 -15.27
C THR A 110 -27.10 -14.11 -16.03
N ARG A 111 -27.05 -12.89 -15.47
CA ARG A 111 -27.55 -11.66 -16.13
C ARG A 111 -26.45 -10.81 -16.79
N LEU A 112 -25.19 -11.19 -16.67
CA LEU A 112 -24.09 -10.50 -17.35
C LEU A 112 -24.08 -10.96 -18.81
N LYS A 113 -24.50 -10.08 -19.73
CA LYS A 113 -24.36 -10.32 -21.16
C LYS A 113 -22.90 -10.08 -21.58
N THR A 114 -22.28 -11.09 -22.18
CA THR A 114 -20.98 -11.03 -22.85
C THR A 114 -21.04 -10.23 -24.14
#